data_AF-A0A2D6D0K4-F1
#
_entry.id   AF-A0A2D6D0K4-F1
#
_cell.length_a   1.000
_cell.length_b   1.000
_cell.length_c   1.000
_cell.angle_alpha   90.00
_cell.angle_beta   90.00
_cell.angle_gamma   90.00
#
_symmetry.space_group_name_H-M   'P 1'
#
loop_
_entity.id
_entity.type
_entity.pdbx_description
1 polymer ?
#
loop_
_entity_poly.entity_id
_entity_poly.type
_entity_poly.pdbx_seq_one_letter_code
_entity_poly.pdbx_strand_id
1 'polypeptide(L)' 'MRVVVVGGTGNISTSIVRELLELGHDVTCYNRGRSGSPPDGVRVIQGDRQ' A
#
# COMPACT_ATOMS: atom_id res chain seq x y z
N MET A 1 13.31 -2.87 -3.76
CA MET A 1 13.28 -3.71 -2.53
C MET A 1 11.87 -4.26 -2.33
N ARG A 2 11.65 -5.18 -1.38
CA ARG A 2 10.30 -5.59 -0.96
C ARG A 2 9.85 -4.75 0.24
N VAL A 3 8.72 -4.09 0.14
CA VAL A 3 8.22 -3.16 1.16
C VAL A 3 6.78 -3.50 1.51
N VAL A 4 6.49 -3.60 2.81
CA VAL A 4 5.11 -3.72 3.32
C VAL A 4 4.70 -2.39 3.94
N VAL A 5 3.58 -1.84 3.47
CA VAL A 5 2.96 -0.63 4.02
C VAL A 5 1.69 -1.04 4.77
N VAL A 6 1.63 -0.74 6.06
CA VAL A 6 0.38 -0.89 6.84
C VAL A 6 -0.52 0.31 6.52
N GLY A 7 -1.62 0.06 5.81
CA GLY A 7 -2.45 1.09 5.17
C GLY A 7 -2.27 1.10 3.66
N GLY A 8 -1.85 2.23 3.09
CA GLY A 8 -1.56 2.36 1.65
C GLY A 8 -2.67 3.02 0.81
N THR A 9 -3.79 3.34 1.44
CA THR A 9 -4.96 3.97 0.77
C THR A 9 -5.45 5.23 1.50
N GLY A 10 -4.69 5.72 2.49
CA GLY A 10 -4.99 6.95 3.21
C GLY A 10 -4.32 8.18 2.57
N ASN A 11 -4.68 9.37 3.05
CA ASN A 11 -4.18 10.65 2.51
C ASN A 11 -2.64 10.71 2.43
N ILE A 12 -1.95 10.25 3.48
CA ILE A 12 -0.48 10.26 3.54
C ILE A 12 0.12 9.03 2.82
N SER A 13 -0.42 7.84 3.09
CA SER A 13 0.22 6.60 2.63
C SER A 13 0.14 6.40 1.11
N THR A 14 -0.83 7.02 0.44
CA THR A 14 -0.99 6.90 -1.02
C THR A 14 0.19 7.49 -1.78
N SER A 15 0.70 8.68 -1.39
CA SER A 15 1.85 9.29 -2.07
C SER A 15 3.13 8.50 -1.83
N ILE A 16 3.33 7.98 -0.62
CA ILE A 16 4.45 7.10 -0.29
C ILE A 16 4.45 5.85 -1.18
N VAL A 17 3.29 5.21 -1.34
CA VAL A 17 3.17 3.99 -2.16
C VAL A 17 3.49 4.28 -3.62
N ARG A 18 3.05 5.42 -4.16
CA ARG A 18 3.40 5.83 -5.54
C ARG A 18 4.90 6.01 -5.72
N GLU A 19 5.54 6.73 -4.81
CA GLU A 19 7.01 6.92 -4.87
C GLU A 19 7.76 5.59 -4.83
N LEU A 20 7.37 4.68 -3.93
CA LEU A 20 7.99 3.35 -3.84
C LEU A 20 7.84 2.55 -5.14
N LEU A 21 6.70 2.64 -5.82
CA LEU A 21 6.47 2.00 -7.12
C LEU A 21 7.30 2.66 -8.23
N GLU A 22 7.37 3.98 -8.26
CA GLU A 22 8.19 4.74 -9.24
C GLU A 22 9.67 4.39 -9.11
N LEU A 23 10.14 4.13 -7.89
CA LEU A 23 11.49 3.62 -7.59
C LEU A 23 11.67 2.12 -7.89
N GLY A 24 10.67 1.46 -8.49
CA GLY A 24 10.72 0.06 -8.90
C GLY A 24 10.73 -0.93 -7.74
N HIS A 25 10.15 -0.58 -6.60
CA HIS A 25 10.02 -1.49 -5.47
C HIS A 25 8.80 -2.41 -5.60
N ASP A 26 8.89 -3.61 -5.02
CA ASP A 26 7.79 -4.56 -4.89
C ASP A 26 7.02 -4.19 -3.62
N VAL A 27 5.85 -3.56 -3.79
CA VAL A 27 5.06 -2.97 -2.71
C VAL A 27 3.85 -3.83 -2.41
N THR A 28 3.71 -4.19 -1.13
CA THR A 28 2.50 -4.81 -0.59
C THR A 28 1.83 -3.89 0.43
N CYS A 29 0.53 -3.66 0.29
CA CYS A 29 -0.27 -2.94 1.26
C CYS A 29 -1.06 -3.92 2.13
N TYR A 30 -0.89 -3.81 3.44
CA TYR A 30 -1.69 -4.53 4.43
C TYR A 30 -2.72 -3.58 5.04
N ASN A 31 -4.01 -3.79 4.79
CA ASN A 31 -5.06 -2.92 5.32
C ASN A 31 -6.41 -3.62 5.44
N ARG A 32 -7.38 -2.93 6.04
CA ARG A 32 -8.72 -3.48 6.33
C ARG A 32 -9.67 -3.49 5.12
N GLY A 33 -9.27 -2.95 3.97
CA GLY A 33 -10.14 -2.79 2.80
C GLY A 33 -11.27 -1.76 2.97
N ARG A 34 -11.17 -0.86 3.96
CA ARG A 34 -12.24 0.12 4.28
C ARG A 34 -12.07 1.48 3.59
N SER A 35 -10.97 1.69 2.87
CA SER A 35 -10.60 2.99 2.33
C SER A 35 -10.01 2.80 0.95
N GLY A 36 -10.66 3.38 -0.07
CA GLY A 36 -10.17 3.50 -1.45
C GLY A 36 -9.63 2.21 -2.09
N SER A 37 -9.05 2.38 -3.26
CA SER A 37 -8.17 1.38 -3.87
C SER A 37 -6.73 1.89 -3.78
N PRO A 38 -5.74 1.01 -3.53
CA PRO A 38 -4.34 1.40 -3.62
C PRO A 38 -3.95 1.72 -5.06
N PRO A 39 -2.82 2.42 -5.28
CA PRO A 39 -2.25 2.59 -6.61
C PRO A 39 -2.09 1.27 -7.36
N ASP A 40 -2.12 1.33 -8.69
CA ASP A 40 -1.90 0.17 -9.55
C ASP A 40 -0.51 -0.43 -9.32
N GLY A 41 -0.39 -1.75 -9.47
CA GLY A 41 0.88 -2.47 -9.26
C GLY A 41 1.16 -2.83 -7.80
N VAL A 42 0.32 -2.41 -6.85
CA VAL A 42 0.41 -2.81 -5.44
C VAL A 42 -0.26 -4.16 -5.21
N ARG A 43 0.43 -5.08 -4.53
CA ARG A 43 -0.23 -6.26 -3.94
C ARG A 43 -0.99 -5.87 -2.69
N VAL A 44 -2.23 -6.34 -2.52
CA VAL A 44 -3.01 -6.07 -1.32
C VAL A 44 -3.19 -7.33 -0.50
N ILE A 45 -2.91 -7.24 0.80
CA ILE A 45 -3.30 -8.23 1.79
C ILE A 45 -4.35 -7.57 2.68
N GLN A 46 -5.57 -8.10 2.66
CA GLN A 46 -6.61 -7.61 3.54
C GLN A 46 -6.46 -8.26 4.92
N GLY A 47 -6.43 -7.44 5.97
CA GLY A 47 -6.38 -7.90 7.35
C GLY A 47 -6.57 -6.79 8.37
N ASP A 48 -6.79 -7.18 9.62
CA ASP A 48 -6.86 -6.30 10.78
C ASP A 48 -5.79 -6.73 11.81
N ARG A 49 -5.15 -5.75 12.44
CA ARG A 49 -4.02 -5.93 13.36
C ARG A 49 -4.44 -5.87 14.84
N GLN A 50 -5.73 -6.01 15.11
CA GLN A 50 -6.29 -6.09 16.46
C GLN A 50 -6.10 -7.49 17.05
#